data_AF-A0A2E5P966-F1
#
_entry.id   AF-A0A2E5P966-F1
#
_cell.length_a   1.000
_cell.length_b   1.000
_cell.length_c   1.000
_cell.angle_alpha   90.00
_cell.angle_beta   90.00
_cell.angle_gamma   90.00
#
_symmetry.space_group_name_H-M   'P 1'
#
loop_
_entity.id
_entity.type
_entity.pdbx_description
1 polymer ?
#
loop_
_entity_poly.entity_id
_entity_poly.type
_entity_poly.pdbx_seq_one_letter_code
_entity_poly.pdbx_strand_id
1 'polypeptide(L)'
;MRVEAYDLYAGRSYREATAAARILDAPLWIISAGMGLVSSRNEPITPYNLTISYGPDSVIKKISDDTWSPTRWWDLITSRRGGRTIANIVNDNKNSECVLLFALSKNYAKMVRNDIGRIHEKKIDMVRFFGRGLEDIFDDKFKQCIMPYDSKLNGPNSTYKGAMGDFSQRAMRHYVDLVIENPTTLGVNARNDQDAVADAIRNWTPPKRIKRPVETNENILSLISIDIENYGGGSGKLLRRLRDHHKIACEQGRFKNLYKQAVEMHSKKLGK
;
A
#
# COMPACT_ATOMS: atom_id res chain seq x y z
N MET A 1 25.31 -6.07 8.31
CA MET A 1 24.68 -5.13 9.26
C MET A 1 23.19 -5.43 9.32
N ARG A 2 22.61 -5.63 10.50
CA ARG A 2 21.16 -5.74 10.69
C ARG A 2 20.64 -4.39 11.17
N VAL A 3 19.42 -4.04 10.79
CA VAL A 3 18.74 -2.78 11.16
C VAL A 3 17.33 -3.11 11.63
N GLU A 4 16.75 -2.29 12.50
CA GLU A 4 15.34 -2.48 12.87
C GLU A 4 14.47 -2.38 11.62
N ALA A 5 13.45 -3.24 11.55
CA ALA A 5 12.48 -3.17 10.46
C ALA A 5 11.81 -1.78 10.40
N TYR A 6 11.67 -1.15 11.57
CA TYR A 6 11.16 0.21 11.72
C TYR A 6 11.90 1.23 10.87
N ASP A 7 13.22 1.10 10.81
CA ASP A 7 14.13 2.03 10.15
C ASP A 7 14.43 1.62 8.70
N LEU A 8 14.18 0.36 8.34
CA LEU A 8 14.40 -0.15 6.98
C LEU A 8 13.26 0.23 6.03
N TYR A 9 12.01 -0.02 6.43
CA TYR A 9 10.87 0.22 5.55
C TYR A 9 10.58 1.71 5.44
N ALA A 10 10.26 2.13 4.21
CA ALA A 10 10.08 3.55 3.90
C ALA A 10 8.96 3.74 2.87
N GLY A 11 8.71 5.01 2.54
CA GLY A 11 7.67 5.41 1.60
C GLY A 11 6.33 5.70 2.27
N ARG A 12 5.39 6.21 1.47
CA ARG A 12 4.14 6.75 2.01
C ARG A 12 3.28 5.67 2.66
N SER A 13 3.11 4.51 2.02
CA SER A 13 2.35 3.39 2.59
C SER A 13 2.82 3.04 4.01
N TYR A 14 4.15 2.92 4.20
CA TYR A 14 4.72 2.61 5.51
C TYR A 14 4.54 3.74 6.53
N ARG A 15 4.65 5.01 6.11
CA ARG A 15 4.39 6.16 6.98
C ARG A 15 2.94 6.22 7.46
N GLU A 16 1.97 5.94 6.60
CA GLU A 16 0.55 5.92 6.99
C GLU A 16 0.26 4.81 8.02
N ALA A 17 0.82 3.62 7.81
CA ALA A 17 0.70 2.51 8.76
C ALA A 17 1.39 2.80 10.10
N THR A 18 2.58 3.39 10.05
CA THR A 18 3.32 3.83 11.25
C THR A 18 2.56 4.88 12.03
N ALA A 19 1.93 5.83 11.35
CA ALA A 19 1.15 6.87 12.00
C ALA A 19 -0.13 6.32 12.63
N ALA A 20 -0.83 5.40 11.96
CA ALA A 20 -1.96 4.67 12.53
C ALA A 20 -1.56 3.90 13.81
N ALA A 21 -0.45 3.15 13.76
CA ALA A 21 0.07 2.43 14.92
C ALA A 21 0.43 3.37 16.08
N ARG A 22 1.03 4.53 15.81
CA ARG A 22 1.35 5.54 16.84
C ARG A 22 0.10 6.13 17.48
N ILE A 23 -0.96 6.40 16.70
CA ILE A 23 -2.21 6.98 17.22
C ILE A 23 -2.91 6.02 18.17
N LEU A 24 -2.89 4.72 17.85
CA LEU A 24 -3.50 3.67 18.66
C LEU A 24 -2.59 3.15 19.79
N ASP A 25 -1.37 3.67 19.90
CA ASP A 25 -0.30 3.08 20.73
C ASP A 25 -0.16 1.55 20.55
N ALA A 26 -0.27 1.11 19.29
CA ALA A 26 -0.37 -0.30 18.92
C ALA A 26 0.94 -0.85 18.31
N PRO A 27 1.25 -2.14 18.52
CA PRO A 27 2.35 -2.79 17.81
C PRO A 27 2.14 -2.80 16.29
N LEU A 28 3.16 -2.38 15.54
CA LEU A 28 3.17 -2.48 14.08
C LEU A 28 3.91 -3.74 13.61
N TRP A 29 3.27 -4.49 12.73
CA TRP A 29 3.80 -5.68 12.07
C TRP A 29 3.88 -5.48 10.55
N ILE A 30 4.86 -6.14 9.92
CA ILE A 30 5.13 -6.05 8.49
C ILE A 30 5.00 -7.43 7.87
N ILE A 31 4.11 -7.54 6.88
CA ILE A 31 4.04 -8.70 6.00
C ILE A 31 5.11 -8.52 4.92
N SER A 32 6.19 -9.29 5.05
CA SER A 32 7.39 -9.18 4.24
C SER A 32 7.54 -10.34 3.28
N ALA A 33 7.67 -10.03 1.98
CA ALA A 33 7.97 -11.03 0.96
C ALA A 33 9.35 -11.71 1.16
N GLY A 34 10.28 -11.09 1.89
CA GLY A 34 11.63 -11.63 2.11
C GLY A 34 11.88 -12.16 3.53
N MET A 35 11.00 -11.85 4.49
CA MET A 35 11.20 -12.17 5.91
C MET A 35 9.99 -12.80 6.59
N GLY A 36 8.84 -12.97 5.93
CA GLY A 36 7.63 -13.47 6.57
C GLY A 36 6.95 -12.38 7.39
N LEU A 37 6.51 -12.68 8.62
CA LEU A 37 5.83 -11.73 9.50
C LEU A 37 6.79 -11.14 10.53
N VAL A 38 7.11 -9.85 10.40
CA VAL A 38 8.17 -9.18 11.15
C VAL A 38 7.59 -8.11 12.07
N SER A 39 8.05 -8.05 13.32
CA SER A 39 7.74 -6.94 14.22
C SER A 39 8.54 -5.70 13.85
N SER A 40 7.92 -4.53 13.82
CA SER A 40 8.62 -3.31 13.37
C SER A 40 9.77 -2.90 14.29
N ARG A 41 9.61 -2.94 15.62
CA ARG A 41 10.55 -2.30 16.58
C ARG A 41 11.42 -3.26 17.39
N ASN A 42 11.20 -4.56 17.30
CA ASN A 42 11.84 -5.57 18.16
C ASN A 42 12.43 -6.73 17.34
N GLU A 43 12.77 -6.47 16.08
CA GLU A 43 13.23 -7.53 15.18
C GLU A 43 14.20 -6.94 14.14
N PRO A 44 15.51 -6.92 14.45
CA PRO A 44 16.51 -6.50 13.48
C PRO A 44 16.51 -7.42 12.26
N ILE A 45 16.46 -6.86 11.05
CA ILE A 45 16.48 -7.61 9.79
C ILE A 45 17.65 -7.17 8.91
N THR A 46 18.06 -8.06 8.00
CA THR A 46 19.05 -7.73 6.98
C THR A 46 18.37 -6.92 5.87
N PRO A 47 18.90 -5.76 5.46
CA PRO A 47 18.38 -5.02 4.32
C PRO A 47 18.27 -5.91 3.07
N TYR A 48 17.15 -5.82 2.37
CA TYR A 48 16.90 -6.60 1.18
C TYR A 48 16.02 -5.81 0.21
N ASN A 49 16.04 -6.20 -1.07
CA ASN A 49 15.11 -5.67 -2.07
C ASN A 49 14.37 -6.84 -2.74
N LEU A 50 13.22 -7.19 -2.19
CA LEU A 50 12.34 -8.26 -2.67
C LEU A 50 10.88 -7.83 -2.52
N THR A 51 10.09 -8.09 -3.56
CA THR A 51 8.64 -7.89 -3.56
C THR A 51 7.92 -9.05 -4.23
N ILE A 52 6.66 -9.25 -3.87
CA ILE A 52 5.80 -10.24 -4.55
C ILE A 52 5.15 -9.68 -5.82
N SER A 53 5.17 -8.35 -6.00
CA SER A 53 4.70 -7.71 -7.22
C SER A 53 5.66 -7.95 -8.38
N TYR A 54 5.15 -7.98 -9.62
CA TYR A 54 5.98 -8.07 -10.82
C TYR A 54 6.91 -6.85 -10.95
N GLY A 55 8.17 -7.09 -11.29
CA GLY A 55 9.21 -6.06 -11.40
C GLY A 55 10.63 -6.64 -11.35
N PRO A 56 11.68 -5.81 -11.46
CA PRO A 56 13.07 -6.24 -11.30
C PRO A 56 13.33 -6.94 -9.97
N ASP A 57 12.72 -6.43 -8.90
CA ASP A 57 12.89 -6.93 -7.52
C ASP A 57 11.88 -8.02 -7.15
N SER A 58 11.18 -8.58 -8.13
CA SER A 58 10.15 -9.59 -7.90
C SER A 58 10.79 -10.93 -7.50
N VAL A 59 10.25 -11.54 -6.44
CA VAL A 59 10.66 -12.86 -5.96
C VAL A 59 10.55 -13.92 -7.07
N ILE A 60 9.54 -13.84 -7.94
CA ILE A 60 9.33 -14.81 -9.02
C ILE A 60 10.53 -14.91 -9.97
N LYS A 61 11.27 -13.81 -10.19
CA LYS A 61 12.44 -13.81 -11.08
C LYS A 61 13.64 -14.54 -10.49
N LYS A 62 13.60 -14.89 -9.21
CA LYS A 62 14.68 -15.57 -8.48
C LYS A 62 14.34 -17.03 -8.18
N ILE A 63 13.19 -17.51 -8.66
CA ILE A 63 12.70 -18.85 -8.40
C ILE A 63 12.64 -19.62 -9.71
N SER A 64 13.29 -20.78 -9.73
CA SER A 64 13.31 -21.72 -10.87
C SER A 64 12.27 -22.83 -10.74
N ASP A 65 11.44 -22.81 -9.69
CA ASP A 65 10.38 -23.80 -9.44
C ASP A 65 9.10 -23.38 -10.18
N ASP A 66 8.71 -24.16 -11.19
CA ASP A 66 7.51 -23.94 -12.01
C ASP A 66 6.20 -24.09 -11.24
N THR A 67 6.24 -24.70 -10.05
CA THR A 67 5.08 -24.82 -9.15
C THR A 67 4.91 -23.62 -8.23
N TRP A 68 5.66 -22.54 -8.48
CA TRP A 68 5.61 -21.33 -7.70
C TRP A 68 4.21 -20.73 -7.65
N SER A 69 3.82 -20.31 -6.44
CA SER A 69 2.71 -19.38 -6.25
C SER A 69 3.03 -18.44 -5.08
N PRO A 70 2.44 -17.23 -5.06
CA PRO A 70 2.59 -16.32 -3.92
C PRO A 70 2.22 -16.99 -2.60
N THR A 71 1.17 -17.81 -2.60
CA THR A 71 0.70 -18.49 -1.39
C THR A 71 1.68 -19.54 -0.89
N ARG A 72 2.20 -20.40 -1.79
CA ARG A 72 3.22 -21.38 -1.44
C ARG A 72 4.50 -20.71 -0.93
N TRP A 73 4.88 -19.57 -1.52
CA TRP A 73 6.01 -18.79 -1.04
C TRP A 73 5.82 -18.32 0.41
N TRP A 74 4.64 -17.81 0.76
CA TRP A 74 4.31 -17.42 2.14
C TRP A 74 4.39 -18.58 3.13
N ASP A 75 3.80 -19.73 2.76
CA ASP A 75 3.82 -20.94 3.60
C ASP A 75 5.27 -21.42 3.85
N LEU A 76 6.13 -21.37 2.82
CA LEU A 76 7.55 -21.73 2.94
C LEU A 76 8.36 -20.75 3.78
N ILE A 77 8.16 -19.45 3.62
CA ILE A 77 8.95 -18.46 4.36
C ILE A 77 8.57 -18.42 5.84
N THR A 78 7.28 -18.52 6.16
CA THR A 78 6.81 -18.52 7.55
C THR A 78 7.22 -19.80 8.28
N SER A 79 7.16 -20.96 7.64
CA SER A 79 7.64 -22.23 8.22
C SER A 79 9.15 -22.22 8.50
N ARG A 80 9.96 -21.66 7.59
CA ARG A 80 11.43 -21.60 7.77
C ARG A 80 11.89 -20.55 8.78
N ARG A 81 11.09 -19.52 9.08
CA ARG A 81 11.47 -18.42 9.98
C ARG A 81 10.80 -18.49 11.34
N GLY A 82 10.76 -19.68 11.92
CA GLY A 82 10.27 -19.90 13.28
C GLY A 82 8.76 -20.05 13.40
N GLY A 83 8.04 -20.29 12.29
CA GLY A 83 6.62 -20.65 12.31
C GLY A 83 5.68 -19.53 12.72
N ARG A 84 6.12 -18.26 12.74
CA ARG A 84 5.24 -17.14 13.05
C ARG A 84 4.33 -16.84 11.85
N THR A 85 3.04 -17.07 12.04
CA THR A 85 1.99 -16.87 11.05
C THR A 85 0.97 -15.85 11.54
N ILE A 86 0.16 -15.30 10.63
CA ILE A 86 -0.95 -14.40 10.97
C ILE A 86 -1.99 -15.16 11.81
N ALA A 87 -2.31 -16.39 11.41
CA ALA A 87 -3.27 -17.23 12.12
C ALA A 87 -2.84 -17.48 13.57
N ASN A 88 -1.56 -17.76 13.83
CA ASN A 88 -1.09 -18.00 15.19
C ASN A 88 -1.27 -16.74 16.05
N ILE A 89 -0.90 -15.55 15.54
CA ILE A 89 -1.08 -14.30 16.28
C ILE A 89 -2.56 -14.06 16.63
N VAL A 90 -3.48 -14.32 15.69
CA VAL A 90 -4.92 -14.09 15.92
C VAL A 90 -5.52 -15.15 16.85
N ASN A 91 -5.23 -16.42 16.58
CA ASN A 91 -5.84 -17.56 17.28
C ASN A 91 -5.36 -17.67 18.74
N ASP A 92 -4.07 -17.39 18.98
CA ASP A 92 -3.45 -17.50 20.31
C ASP A 92 -3.70 -16.26 21.18
N ASN A 93 -4.21 -15.17 20.60
CA ASN A 93 -4.51 -13.96 21.35
C ASN A 93 -5.68 -14.21 22.31
N LYS A 94 -5.40 -14.08 23.62
CA LYS A 94 -6.38 -14.28 24.69
C LYS A 94 -7.26 -13.05 24.94
N ASN A 95 -6.82 -11.87 24.51
CA ASN A 95 -7.59 -10.65 24.65
C ASN A 95 -8.66 -10.58 23.54
N SER A 96 -9.91 -10.85 23.89
CA SER A 96 -11.05 -10.79 22.96
C SER A 96 -11.41 -9.37 22.51
N GLU A 97 -10.93 -8.34 23.22
CA GLU A 97 -11.14 -6.93 22.88
C GLU A 97 -10.06 -6.40 21.92
N CYS A 98 -9.03 -7.20 21.62
CA CYS A 98 -7.97 -6.81 20.71
C CYS A 98 -8.44 -6.94 19.25
N VAL A 99 -8.31 -5.85 18.49
CA VAL A 99 -8.55 -5.85 17.04
C VAL A 99 -7.25 -5.69 16.26
N LEU A 100 -7.07 -6.52 15.25
CA LEU A 100 -5.95 -6.51 14.32
C LEU A 100 -6.36 -5.88 12.99
N LEU A 101 -5.61 -4.87 12.58
CA LEU A 101 -5.85 -4.10 11.35
C LEU A 101 -4.87 -4.51 10.25
N PHE A 102 -5.41 -4.94 9.11
CA PHE A 102 -4.62 -5.46 7.98
C PHE A 102 -4.77 -4.58 6.74
N ALA A 103 -3.74 -3.78 6.45
CA ALA A 103 -3.67 -3.00 5.21
C ALA A 103 -2.99 -3.79 4.08
N LEU A 104 -3.78 -4.42 3.20
CA LEU A 104 -3.31 -5.35 2.18
C LEU A 104 -3.59 -4.87 0.76
N SER A 105 -2.58 -4.95 -0.10
CA SER A 105 -2.81 -4.89 -1.56
C SER A 105 -3.27 -6.27 -2.08
N LYS A 106 -3.85 -6.31 -3.28
CA LYS A 106 -4.32 -7.56 -3.91
C LYS A 106 -3.22 -8.64 -3.98
N ASN A 107 -1.98 -8.24 -4.29
CA ASN A 107 -0.85 -9.16 -4.40
C ASN A 107 -0.45 -9.76 -3.03
N TYR A 108 -0.43 -8.92 -1.99
CA TYR A 108 -0.11 -9.39 -0.64
C TYR A 108 -1.25 -10.20 -0.03
N ALA A 109 -2.52 -9.85 -0.30
CA ALA A 109 -3.67 -10.65 0.10
C ALA A 109 -3.62 -12.07 -0.49
N LYS A 110 -3.32 -12.21 -1.79
CA LYS A 110 -3.11 -13.54 -2.42
C LYS A 110 -1.97 -14.32 -1.78
N MET A 111 -0.88 -13.64 -1.43
CA MET A 111 0.27 -14.24 -0.77
C MET A 111 -0.11 -14.82 0.60
N VAL A 112 -0.87 -14.09 1.42
CA VAL A 112 -1.19 -14.53 2.79
C VAL A 112 -2.52 -15.29 2.92
N ARG A 113 -3.25 -15.54 1.83
CA ARG A 113 -4.62 -16.06 1.88
C ARG A 113 -4.77 -17.37 2.67
N ASN A 114 -3.85 -18.32 2.51
CA ASN A 114 -3.91 -19.61 3.20
C ASN A 114 -3.72 -19.43 4.71
N ASP A 115 -2.86 -18.50 5.11
CA ASP A 115 -2.60 -18.17 6.50
C ASP A 115 -3.83 -17.51 7.13
N ILE A 116 -4.38 -16.47 6.48
CA ILE A 116 -5.64 -15.84 6.91
C ILE A 116 -6.78 -16.88 7.00
N GLY A 117 -6.88 -17.80 6.04
CA GLY A 117 -7.89 -18.87 6.05
C GLY A 117 -7.87 -19.76 7.30
N ARG A 118 -6.72 -19.89 7.96
CA ARG A 118 -6.55 -20.68 9.20
C ARG A 118 -7.01 -19.94 10.47
N ILE A 119 -7.47 -18.70 10.37
CA ILE A 119 -8.09 -18.01 11.51
C ILE A 119 -9.40 -18.73 11.89
N HIS A 120 -9.54 -19.03 13.18
CA HIS A 120 -10.72 -19.69 13.74
C HIS A 120 -11.97 -18.81 13.62
N GLU A 121 -13.13 -19.41 13.39
CA GLU A 121 -14.38 -18.65 13.20
C GLU A 121 -14.72 -17.74 14.39
N LYS A 122 -14.51 -18.24 15.61
CA LYS A 122 -14.69 -17.47 16.87
C LYS A 122 -13.75 -16.26 17.01
N LYS A 123 -12.79 -16.08 16.10
CA LYS A 123 -11.79 -15.01 16.09
C LYS A 123 -11.95 -14.05 14.92
N ILE A 124 -12.92 -14.25 14.04
CA ILE A 124 -13.16 -13.42 12.85
C ILE A 124 -13.40 -11.95 13.23
N ASP A 125 -14.15 -11.69 14.31
CA ASP A 125 -14.42 -10.32 14.76
C ASP A 125 -13.19 -9.61 15.33
N MET A 126 -12.06 -10.28 15.50
CA MET A 126 -10.79 -9.65 15.88
C MET A 126 -10.03 -9.06 14.68
N VAL A 127 -10.49 -9.21 13.44
CA VAL A 127 -9.74 -8.75 12.26
C VAL A 127 -10.50 -7.76 11.41
N ARG A 128 -9.80 -6.74 10.89
CA ARG A 128 -10.30 -5.79 9.88
C ARG A 128 -9.34 -5.72 8.70
N PHE A 129 -9.86 -5.85 7.50
CA PHE A 129 -9.10 -5.83 6.26
C PHE A 129 -9.36 -4.54 5.48
N PHE A 130 -8.29 -3.89 5.06
CA PHE A 130 -8.30 -2.66 4.28
C PHE A 130 -7.59 -2.93 2.95
N GLY A 131 -8.31 -2.80 1.85
CA GLY A 131 -7.79 -3.04 0.50
C GLY A 131 -8.93 -3.20 -0.50
N ARG A 132 -8.59 -3.13 -1.80
CA ARG A 132 -9.58 -3.29 -2.87
C ARG A 132 -9.54 -4.70 -3.45
N GLY A 133 -10.72 -5.29 -3.68
CA GLY A 133 -10.83 -6.61 -4.30
C GLY A 133 -10.32 -7.73 -3.40
N LEU A 134 -10.50 -7.58 -2.09
CA LEU A 134 -10.14 -8.60 -1.09
C LEU A 134 -11.23 -9.67 -0.99
N GLU A 135 -12.48 -9.28 -1.29
CA GLU A 135 -13.66 -10.12 -1.39
C GLU A 135 -13.53 -11.23 -2.44
N ASP A 136 -12.73 -11.01 -3.49
CA ASP A 136 -12.42 -12.03 -4.51
C ASP A 136 -11.33 -13.04 -4.05
N ILE A 137 -10.67 -12.77 -2.92
CA ILE A 137 -9.45 -13.48 -2.50
C ILE A 137 -9.69 -14.30 -1.24
N PHE A 138 -10.40 -13.73 -0.28
CA PHE A 138 -10.64 -14.35 1.01
C PHE A 138 -11.96 -15.12 1.04
N ASP A 139 -12.01 -16.12 1.92
CA ASP A 139 -13.20 -16.93 2.15
C ASP A 139 -14.38 -16.07 2.62
N ASP A 140 -15.60 -16.52 2.32
CA ASP A 140 -16.85 -15.82 2.62
C ASP A 140 -17.00 -15.41 4.10
N LYS A 141 -16.43 -16.21 5.02
CA LYS A 141 -16.43 -15.92 6.46
C LYS A 141 -15.78 -14.58 6.82
N PHE A 142 -14.93 -14.01 5.96
CA PHE A 142 -14.28 -12.72 6.19
C PHE A 142 -14.97 -11.54 5.51
N LYS A 143 -16.08 -11.74 4.78
CA LYS A 143 -16.77 -10.64 4.06
C LYS A 143 -17.13 -9.46 4.96
N GLN A 144 -17.57 -9.73 6.20
CA GLN A 144 -17.89 -8.68 7.18
C GLN A 144 -16.65 -7.95 7.74
N CYS A 145 -15.47 -8.56 7.65
CA CYS A 145 -14.22 -7.98 8.12
C CYS A 145 -13.58 -7.05 7.09
N ILE A 146 -14.05 -7.04 5.84
CA ILE A 146 -13.50 -6.19 4.78
C ILE A 146 -14.17 -4.83 4.85
N MET A 147 -13.38 -3.80 5.15
CA MET A 147 -13.88 -2.44 5.28
C MET A 147 -14.18 -1.86 3.88
N PRO A 148 -15.36 -1.25 3.65
CA PRO A 148 -15.93 -1.01 2.32
C PRO A 148 -15.37 0.24 1.63
N TYR A 149 -14.04 0.40 1.66
CA TYR A 149 -13.37 1.51 0.99
C TYR A 149 -13.30 1.31 -0.52
N ASP A 150 -13.68 2.34 -1.27
CA ASP A 150 -13.62 2.37 -2.72
C ASP A 150 -12.81 3.57 -3.23
N SER A 151 -12.97 3.90 -4.52
CA SER A 151 -12.26 5.03 -5.14
C SER A 151 -12.57 6.40 -4.52
N LYS A 152 -13.66 6.55 -3.74
CA LYS A 152 -14.02 7.80 -3.05
C LYS A 152 -12.96 8.28 -2.08
N LEU A 153 -12.14 7.38 -1.51
CA LEU A 153 -11.00 7.75 -0.67
C LEU A 153 -9.96 8.61 -1.42
N ASN A 154 -9.91 8.54 -2.75
CA ASN A 154 -9.06 9.41 -3.58
C ASN A 154 -9.82 10.62 -4.13
N GLY A 155 -11.08 10.79 -3.74
CA GLY A 155 -11.99 11.82 -4.20
C GLY A 155 -11.74 13.20 -3.60
N PRO A 156 -12.40 14.25 -4.11
CA PRO A 156 -12.23 15.62 -3.62
C PRO A 156 -12.55 15.79 -2.13
N ASN A 157 -13.50 15.02 -1.58
CA ASN A 157 -13.94 15.13 -0.19
C ASN A 157 -12.96 14.52 0.82
N SER A 158 -12.07 13.62 0.38
CA SER A 158 -11.18 12.93 1.31
C SER A 158 -9.96 13.78 1.67
N THR A 159 -9.57 13.84 2.93
CA THR A 159 -8.25 14.34 3.35
C THR A 159 -7.14 13.31 3.11
N TYR A 160 -7.53 12.06 2.85
CA TYR A 160 -6.66 10.90 2.71
C TYR A 160 -6.25 10.62 1.27
N LYS A 161 -6.27 11.58 0.33
CA LYS A 161 -5.97 11.31 -1.09
C LYS A 161 -4.55 10.79 -1.30
N GLY A 162 -4.37 9.86 -2.24
CA GLY A 162 -3.04 9.35 -2.56
C GLY A 162 -2.97 8.47 -3.80
N ALA A 163 -1.85 7.76 -3.93
CA ALA A 163 -1.63 6.83 -5.02
C ALA A 163 -2.42 5.53 -4.77
N MET A 164 -2.49 4.64 -5.77
CA MET A 164 -3.08 3.32 -5.52
C MET A 164 -2.15 2.41 -4.68
N GLY A 165 -0.84 2.64 -4.72
CA GLY A 165 0.14 1.85 -3.97
C GLY A 165 0.11 2.04 -2.45
N ASP A 166 -0.50 3.12 -1.97
CA ASP A 166 -0.67 3.43 -0.53
C ASP A 166 -2.15 3.40 -0.10
N PHE A 167 -3.06 2.94 -0.98
CA PHE A 167 -4.49 2.96 -0.74
C PHE A 167 -4.89 2.25 0.55
N SER A 168 -4.43 1.01 0.74
CA SER A 168 -4.81 0.18 1.88
C SER A 168 -4.41 0.79 3.23
N GLN A 169 -3.21 1.37 3.30
CA GLN A 169 -2.71 1.99 4.53
C GLN A 169 -3.41 3.32 4.83
N ARG A 170 -3.80 4.09 3.80
CA ARG A 170 -4.63 5.28 3.97
C ARG A 170 -6.06 4.96 4.38
N ALA A 171 -6.64 3.91 3.82
CA ALA A 171 -7.96 3.41 4.20
C ALA A 171 -7.97 2.99 5.68
N MET A 172 -6.96 2.21 6.10
CA MET A 172 -6.75 1.86 7.50
C MET A 172 -6.58 3.10 8.37
N ARG A 173 -5.78 4.09 7.93
CA ARG A 173 -5.57 5.32 8.69
C ARG A 173 -6.85 6.13 8.89
N HIS A 174 -7.67 6.26 7.85
CA HIS A 174 -8.98 6.90 7.98
C HIS A 174 -9.88 6.18 9.00
N TYR A 175 -9.89 4.84 8.96
CA TYR A 175 -10.63 4.06 9.95
C TYR A 175 -10.11 4.27 11.38
N VAL A 176 -8.79 4.36 11.58
CA VAL A 176 -8.21 4.67 12.90
C VAL A 176 -8.73 6.00 13.43
N ASP A 177 -8.81 7.03 12.59
CA ASP A 177 -9.38 8.32 13.01
C ASP A 177 -10.86 8.17 13.41
N LEU A 178 -11.66 7.41 12.66
CA LEU A 178 -13.05 7.12 13.03
C LEU A 178 -13.15 6.42 14.40
N VAL A 179 -12.27 5.48 14.69
CA VAL A 179 -12.21 4.78 15.99
C VAL A 179 -11.88 5.75 17.12
N ILE A 180 -10.92 6.67 16.92
CA ILE A 180 -10.57 7.69 17.92
C ILE A 180 -11.75 8.65 18.17
N GLU A 181 -12.51 8.99 17.14
CA GLU A 181 -13.71 9.82 17.26
C GLU A 181 -14.88 9.07 17.93
N ASN A 182 -14.90 7.73 17.86
CA ASN A 182 -16.01 6.89 18.30
C ASN A 182 -15.53 5.62 19.08
N PRO A 183 -14.76 5.78 20.18
CA PRO A 183 -14.02 4.69 20.81
C PRO A 183 -14.89 3.66 21.53
N THR A 184 -16.15 3.99 21.84
CA THR A 184 -17.09 3.10 22.53
C THR A 184 -17.94 2.25 21.58
N THR A 185 -17.96 2.58 20.29
CA THR A 185 -18.84 1.94 19.30
C THR A 185 -18.07 1.24 18.19
N LEU A 186 -16.86 1.70 17.87
CA LEU A 186 -15.99 1.12 16.84
C LEU A 186 -14.86 0.31 17.45
N GLY A 187 -14.35 -0.66 16.68
CA GLY A 187 -13.31 -1.58 17.14
C GLY A 187 -13.83 -2.70 18.05
N VAL A 188 -15.14 -2.96 18.04
CA VAL A 188 -15.77 -4.03 18.83
C VAL A 188 -16.30 -5.13 17.92
N ASN A 189 -17.04 -4.76 16.87
CA ASN A 189 -17.70 -5.70 15.97
C ASN A 189 -17.44 -5.36 14.51
N ALA A 190 -17.12 -6.37 13.69
CA ALA A 190 -16.74 -6.18 12.29
C ALA A 190 -17.82 -5.55 11.44
N ARG A 191 -19.07 -5.94 11.67
CA ARG A 191 -20.21 -5.41 10.95
C ARG A 191 -20.47 -3.94 11.28
N ASN A 192 -20.44 -3.58 12.57
CA ASN A 192 -20.59 -2.19 12.99
C ASN A 192 -19.50 -1.30 12.39
N ASP A 193 -18.25 -1.78 12.37
CA ASP A 193 -17.13 -1.07 11.77
C ASP A 193 -17.30 -0.90 10.25
N GLN A 194 -17.79 -1.94 9.57
CA GLN A 194 -18.11 -1.87 8.14
C GLN A 194 -19.20 -0.84 7.84
N ASP A 195 -20.29 -0.85 8.60
CA ASP A 195 -21.40 0.09 8.44
C ASP A 195 -20.95 1.54 8.73
N ALA A 196 -20.17 1.76 9.79
CA ALA A 196 -19.63 3.07 10.11
C ALA A 196 -18.70 3.63 9.01
N VAL A 197 -17.85 2.78 8.43
CA VAL A 197 -17.00 3.18 7.29
C VAL A 197 -17.86 3.52 6.08
N ALA A 198 -18.87 2.70 5.76
CA ALA A 198 -19.77 2.95 4.65
C ALA A 198 -20.48 4.29 4.80
N ASP A 199 -20.91 4.61 6.02
CA ASP A 199 -21.59 5.85 6.37
C ASP A 199 -20.67 7.07 6.26
N ALA A 200 -19.45 6.97 6.79
CA ALA A 200 -18.46 8.03 6.74
C ALA A 200 -18.11 8.45 5.30
N ILE A 201 -18.06 7.49 4.37
CA ILE A 201 -17.71 7.77 2.97
C ILE A 201 -18.94 7.87 2.05
N ARG A 202 -20.16 7.71 2.56
CA ARG A 202 -21.40 7.60 1.77
C ARG A 202 -21.58 8.75 0.78
N ASN A 203 -21.34 9.97 1.26
CA ASN A 203 -21.52 11.21 0.49
C ASN A 203 -20.25 11.69 -0.21
N TRP A 204 -19.16 10.90 -0.20
CA TRP A 204 -17.93 11.28 -0.89
C TRP A 204 -18.05 11.02 -2.38
N THR A 205 -17.52 11.93 -3.18
CA THR A 205 -17.48 11.79 -4.63
C THR A 205 -16.20 11.08 -5.05
N PRO A 206 -16.21 10.13 -6.00
CA PRO A 206 -14.98 9.57 -6.55
C PRO A 206 -14.16 10.62 -7.32
N PRO A 207 -12.83 10.42 -7.49
CA PRO A 207 -12.00 11.34 -8.27
C PRO A 207 -12.46 11.36 -9.74
N LYS A 208 -12.57 12.57 -10.32
CA LYS A 208 -12.82 12.72 -11.76
C LYS A 208 -11.64 12.11 -12.54
N ARG A 209 -11.93 11.14 -13.42
CA ARG A 209 -10.94 10.63 -14.37
C ARG A 209 -10.76 11.64 -15.49
N ILE A 210 -9.69 12.42 -15.43
CA ILE A 210 -9.28 13.28 -16.54
C ILE A 210 -8.69 12.37 -17.63
N LYS A 211 -9.40 12.19 -18.74
CA LYS A 211 -8.82 11.61 -19.95
C LYS A 211 -7.83 12.62 -20.51
N ARG A 212 -6.55 12.31 -20.41
CA ARG A 212 -5.47 13.08 -21.02
C ARG A 212 -4.98 12.33 -22.26
N PRO A 213 -4.75 12.99 -23.41
CA PRO A 213 -4.16 12.33 -24.56
C PRO A 213 -2.78 11.77 -24.18
N VAL A 214 -2.50 10.56 -24.67
CA VAL A 214 -1.15 10.00 -24.67
C VAL A 214 -0.38 10.76 -25.73
N GLU A 215 0.80 11.26 -25.37
CA GLU A 215 1.70 11.87 -26.35
C GLU A 215 2.93 11.02 -26.64
N THR A 216 3.65 11.35 -27.71
CA THR A 216 4.95 10.78 -28.12
C THR A 216 6.08 11.20 -27.17
N ASN A 217 7.18 10.46 -27.18
CA ASN A 217 8.32 10.79 -26.33
C ASN A 217 8.99 12.09 -26.80
N GLU A 218 9.03 12.30 -28.10
CA GLU A 218 9.62 13.44 -28.78
C GLU A 218 8.90 14.73 -28.36
N ASN A 219 7.57 14.73 -28.42
CA ASN A 219 6.77 15.89 -28.03
C ASN A 219 6.86 16.16 -26.53
N ILE A 220 6.81 15.11 -25.69
CA ILE A 220 7.01 15.28 -24.23
C ILE A 220 8.40 15.82 -23.91
N LEU A 221 9.44 15.35 -24.59
CA LEU A 221 10.82 15.79 -24.36
C LEU A 221 11.02 17.25 -24.78
N SER A 222 10.39 17.67 -25.88
CA SER A 222 10.34 19.08 -26.30
C SER A 222 9.66 19.95 -25.23
N LEU A 223 8.47 19.56 -24.75
CA LEU A 223 7.75 20.30 -23.71
C LEU A 223 8.52 20.36 -22.39
N ILE A 224 9.18 19.27 -21.99
CA ILE A 224 10.05 19.27 -20.80
C ILE A 224 11.21 20.25 -20.97
N SER A 225 11.84 20.28 -22.15
CA SER A 225 12.96 21.18 -22.43
C SER A 225 12.53 22.65 -22.36
N ILE A 226 11.38 22.98 -22.95
CA ILE A 226 10.76 24.31 -22.88
C ILE A 226 10.43 24.67 -21.42
N ASP A 227 9.83 23.76 -20.65
CA ASP A 227 9.46 24.04 -19.27
C ASP A 227 10.70 24.18 -18.35
N ILE A 228 11.78 23.45 -18.61
CA ILE A 228 13.07 23.61 -17.92
C ILE A 228 13.63 25.02 -18.16
N GLU A 229 13.66 25.46 -19.42
CA GLU A 229 14.18 26.78 -19.80
C GLU A 229 13.36 27.92 -19.18
N ASN A 230 12.04 27.80 -19.18
CA ASN A 230 11.15 28.90 -18.77
C ASN A 230 10.87 28.97 -17.27
N TYR A 231 10.90 27.84 -16.55
CA TYR A 231 10.44 27.78 -15.15
C TYR A 231 11.48 27.19 -14.20
N GLY A 232 12.51 26.54 -14.72
CA GLY A 232 13.45 25.76 -13.94
C GLY A 232 12.78 24.71 -13.04
N GLY A 233 13.58 24.12 -12.16
CA GLY A 233 13.08 23.34 -11.03
C GLY A 233 13.12 21.82 -11.18
N GLY A 234 12.72 21.16 -10.09
CA GLY A 234 12.84 19.70 -9.94
C GLY A 234 11.78 18.92 -10.71
N SER A 235 12.14 17.69 -11.08
CA SER A 235 11.31 16.75 -11.86
C SER A 235 9.84 16.64 -11.41
N GLY A 236 9.56 16.68 -10.11
CA GLY A 236 8.19 16.62 -9.58
C GLY A 236 7.31 17.82 -9.96
N LYS A 237 7.88 19.04 -9.96
CA LYS A 237 7.15 20.26 -10.34
C LYS A 237 6.85 20.26 -11.85
N LEU A 238 7.83 19.86 -12.65
CA LEU A 238 7.70 19.80 -14.11
C LEU A 238 6.74 18.69 -14.57
N LEU A 239 6.73 17.53 -13.91
CA LEU A 239 5.73 16.49 -14.17
C LEU A 239 4.31 16.98 -13.85
N ARG A 240 4.15 17.75 -12.77
CA ARG A 240 2.86 18.35 -12.44
C ARG A 240 2.44 19.36 -13.50
N ARG A 241 3.37 20.19 -13.97
CA ARG A 241 3.12 21.15 -15.06
C ARG A 241 2.68 20.46 -16.36
N LEU A 242 3.36 19.38 -16.76
CA LEU A 242 2.98 18.57 -17.92
C LEU A 242 1.55 18.01 -17.83
N ARG A 243 1.11 17.65 -16.63
CA ARG A 243 -0.23 17.09 -16.39
C ARG A 243 -1.31 18.16 -16.24
N ASP A 244 -1.00 19.28 -15.59
CA ASP A 244 -1.99 20.27 -15.17
C ASP A 244 -2.12 21.40 -16.20
N HIS A 245 -1.01 21.85 -16.80
CA HIS A 245 -1.00 22.90 -17.83
C HIS A 245 -1.06 22.32 -19.24
N HIS A 246 -0.15 21.40 -19.58
CA HIS A 246 -0.10 20.79 -20.92
C HIS A 246 -1.18 19.72 -21.12
N LYS A 247 -1.87 19.31 -20.05
CA LYS A 247 -2.97 18.31 -20.06
C LYS A 247 -2.58 16.96 -20.69
N ILE A 248 -1.30 16.57 -20.65
CA ILE A 248 -0.78 15.33 -21.25
C ILE A 248 -0.71 14.18 -20.24
N ALA A 249 -1.03 12.96 -20.69
CA ALA A 249 -0.81 11.74 -19.91
C ALA A 249 0.67 11.37 -19.94
N CYS A 250 1.36 11.54 -18.81
CA CYS A 250 2.71 11.04 -18.63
C CYS A 250 2.84 10.38 -17.25
N GLU A 251 3.14 9.08 -17.24
CA GLU A 251 3.44 8.34 -16.02
C GLU A 251 4.83 8.72 -15.46
N GLN A 252 5.01 8.58 -14.15
CA GLN A 252 6.20 9.11 -13.47
C GLN A 252 7.51 8.45 -13.95
N GLY A 253 7.48 7.16 -14.30
CA GLY A 253 8.65 6.44 -14.82
C GLY A 253 9.08 6.97 -16.18
N ARG A 254 8.14 7.04 -17.13
CA ARG A 254 8.33 7.65 -18.45
C ARG A 254 8.86 9.07 -18.34
N PHE A 255 8.23 9.90 -17.51
CA PHE A 255 8.68 11.27 -17.29
C PHE A 255 10.11 11.33 -16.73
N LYS A 256 10.44 10.51 -15.73
CA LYS A 256 11.77 10.51 -15.10
C LYS A 256 12.87 10.21 -16.12
N ASN A 257 12.62 9.29 -17.06
CA ASN A 257 13.57 8.95 -18.12
C ASN A 257 13.73 10.12 -19.11
N LEU A 258 12.63 10.69 -19.58
CA LEU A 258 12.65 11.82 -20.53
C LEU A 258 13.24 13.09 -19.90
N TYR A 259 12.98 13.34 -18.61
CA TYR A 259 13.55 14.45 -17.87
C TYR A 259 15.07 14.35 -17.76
N LYS A 260 15.62 13.16 -17.50
CA LYS A 260 17.07 12.95 -17.51
C LYS A 260 17.68 13.28 -18.87
N GLN A 261 17.06 12.81 -19.95
CA GLN A 261 17.51 13.11 -21.31
C GLN A 261 17.47 14.62 -21.61
N ALA A 262 16.38 15.31 -21.24
CA ALA A 262 16.25 16.75 -21.43
C ALA A 262 17.31 17.54 -20.65
N VAL A 263 17.61 17.16 -19.39
CA VAL A 263 18.66 17.79 -18.58
C VAL A 263 20.05 17.56 -19.18
N GLU A 264 20.34 16.35 -19.67
CA GLU A 264 21.61 16.04 -20.36
C GLU A 264 21.77 16.88 -21.64
N MET A 265 20.71 17.02 -22.43
CA MET A 265 20.70 17.86 -23.63
C MET A 265 20.90 19.34 -23.30
N HIS A 266 20.22 19.85 -22.27
CA HIS A 266 20.34 21.24 -21.84
C HIS A 266 21.74 21.56 -21.28
N SER A 267 22.32 20.63 -20.49
CA SER A 267 23.68 20.78 -19.96
C SER A 267 24.74 20.81 -21.06
N LYS A 268 24.58 19.99 -22.12
CA LYS A 268 25.46 20.02 -23.31
C LYS A 268 25.34 21.31 -24.13
N LYS A 269 24.19 21.99 -24.04
CA LYS A 269 23.92 23.25 -24.74
C LYS A 269 24.54 24.47 -24.04
N LEU A 270 24.65 24.43 -22.70
CA LEU A 270 25.25 25.49 -21.87
C LEU A 270 26.78 25.35 -21.70
N GLY A 271 27.35 24.19 -22.01
CA GLY A 271 28.80 23.93 -21.99
C GLY A 271 29.51 24.18 -23.32
N LYS A 272 28.84 24.84 -24.27
CA LYS A 272 29.38 25.39 -25.52
C LYS A 272 29.19 26.90 -25.50
#